data_AF-A0A5Q2N096-F1
#
_entry.id   AF-A0A5Q2N096-F1
#
_cell.length_a   1.000
_cell.length_b   1.000
_cell.length_c   1.000
_cell.angle_alpha   90.00
_cell.angle_beta   90.00
_cell.angle_gamma   90.00
#
_symmetry.space_group_name_H-M   'P 1'
#
loop_
_entity.id
_entity.type
_entity.pdbx_description
1 polymer ?
#
loop_
_entity_poly.entity_id
_entity_poly.type
_entity_poly.pdbx_seq_one_letter_code
_entity_poly.pdbx_strand_id
1 'polypeptide(L)'
;MKKAVVFITQSKARSERTGNQYDTTLKEIFEDSSEAFIQFFTGQNYKLEETMTIEFPKTENRRADGVFLISSTEGEMVCHIEFQSSNDSTIPYRMLRYALEIHQRKELPVCLAGIVHEDSLVKKVFAEVDKMINLQESSTYRRIIKEGKKEALTEILLHQLNVKFGKLPESYVEQIEKQDYDVLEVIAGRIFELDKPEDLDKYLN
;
A
#
# COMPACT_ATOMS: atom_id res chain seq x y z
N MET A 1 17.19 -5.33 -8.26
CA MET A 1 16.01 -5.74 -7.46
C MET A 1 16.27 -7.11 -6.86
N LYS A 2 16.26 -7.25 -5.53
CA LYS A 2 16.16 -8.57 -4.89
C LYS A 2 14.67 -8.83 -4.64
N LYS A 3 14.05 -9.68 -5.47
CA LYS A 3 12.71 -10.20 -5.21
C LYS A 3 12.87 -11.28 -4.14
N ALA A 4 12.34 -11.06 -2.93
CA ALA A 4 12.23 -12.12 -1.95
C ALA A 4 10.88 -12.81 -2.18
N VAL A 5 10.91 -13.96 -2.86
CA VAL A 5 9.75 -14.85 -2.94
C VAL A 5 9.98 -15.93 -1.90
N VAL A 6 9.21 -15.90 -0.82
CA VAL A 6 9.26 -16.93 0.22
C VAL A 6 8.08 -17.86 0.00
N PHE A 7 8.37 -19.07 -0.48
CA PHE A 7 7.39 -20.14 -0.55
C PHE A 7 7.37 -20.87 0.78
N ILE A 8 6.27 -20.78 1.53
CA ILE A 8 6.05 -21.64 2.68
C ILE A 8 5.22 -22.82 2.18
N THR A 9 5.86 -23.98 2.03
CA THR A 9 5.18 -25.24 1.72
C THR A 9 5.43 -26.24 2.84
N GLN A 10 4.41 -27.01 3.20
CA GLN A 10 4.60 -28.29 3.87
C GLN A 10 3.66 -29.36 3.30
N SER A 11 4.20 -30.57 3.15
CA SER A 11 3.55 -31.78 2.67
C SER A 11 3.37 -32.79 3.81
N LYS A 12 2.11 -33.19 4.00
CA LYS A 12 1.55 -34.49 4.47
C LYS A 12 1.57 -34.92 5.96
N ALA A 13 0.36 -35.40 6.28
CA ALA A 13 -0.05 -36.59 7.06
C ALA A 13 -0.28 -36.42 8.58
N ARG A 14 -1.58 -36.41 8.91
CA ARG A 14 -2.16 -36.52 10.25
C ARG A 14 -1.89 -37.93 10.81
N SER A 15 -1.06 -38.01 11.85
CA SER A 15 -0.93 -39.19 12.72
C SER A 15 -1.65 -38.88 14.03
N GLU A 16 -2.68 -39.65 14.35
CA GLU A 16 -3.31 -39.66 15.67
C GLU A 16 -2.26 -40.08 16.72
N ARG A 17 -2.13 -39.32 17.81
CA ARG A 17 -1.41 -39.78 19.01
C ARG A 17 -2.16 -39.41 20.27
N THR A 18 -2.55 -40.48 20.96
CA THR A 18 -2.80 -40.59 22.38
C THR A 18 -1.73 -39.85 23.19
N GLY A 19 -2.13 -38.90 24.04
CA GLY A 19 -1.18 -38.19 24.90
C GLY A 19 -1.85 -37.63 26.14
N ASN A 20 -1.60 -38.25 27.30
CA ASN A 20 -1.83 -37.55 28.59
C ASN A 20 -1.05 -38.11 29.80
N GLN A 21 -0.04 -38.97 29.63
CA GLN A 21 0.78 -39.46 30.76
C GLN A 21 2.28 -39.22 30.57
N TYR A 22 2.78 -39.21 29.33
CA TYR A 22 4.19 -38.92 29.05
C TYR A 22 4.51 -37.42 29.10
N ASP A 23 3.52 -36.54 28.95
CA ASP A 23 3.74 -35.10 28.75
C ASP A 23 4.23 -34.39 30.03
N THR A 24 3.68 -34.72 31.21
CA THR A 24 4.09 -34.12 32.49
C THR A 24 5.48 -34.56 32.91
N THR A 25 5.76 -35.87 32.88
CA THR A 25 7.08 -36.40 33.26
C THR A 25 8.17 -35.95 32.29
N LEU A 26 7.88 -35.84 30.99
CA LEU A 26 8.84 -35.28 30.03
C LEU A 26 9.08 -33.79 30.28
N LYS A 27 8.05 -33.00 30.57
CA LYS A 27 8.21 -31.57 30.89
C LYS A 27 9.08 -31.36 32.12
N GLU A 28 8.85 -32.11 33.20
CA GLU A 28 9.67 -32.07 34.41
C GLU A 28 11.15 -32.39 34.12
N ILE A 29 11.41 -33.46 33.36
CA ILE A 29 12.78 -33.84 32.96
C ILE A 29 13.43 -32.76 32.06
N PHE A 30 12.65 -32.11 31.19
CA PHE A 30 13.14 -31.03 30.32
C PHE A 30 13.48 -29.75 31.09
N GLU A 31 12.68 -29.37 32.09
CA GLU A 31 12.96 -28.23 32.95
C GLU A 31 14.27 -28.42 33.72
N ASP A 32 14.49 -29.61 34.27
CA ASP A 32 15.70 -29.93 35.05
C ASP A 32 16.97 -30.12 34.19
N SER A 33 16.82 -30.39 32.88
CA SER A 33 17.94 -30.78 31.99
C SER A 33 17.96 -30.04 30.65
N SER A 34 17.44 -28.81 30.59
CA SER A 34 17.28 -28.04 29.36
C SER A 34 18.56 -27.91 28.53
N GLU A 35 19.72 -27.65 29.17
CA GLU A 35 21.00 -27.53 28.48
C GLU A 35 21.43 -28.84 27.79
N ALA A 36 21.32 -29.97 28.48
CA ALA A 36 21.69 -31.28 27.94
C ALA A 36 20.80 -31.66 26.74
N PHE A 37 19.50 -31.35 26.80
CA PHE A 37 18.59 -31.56 25.67
C PHE A 37 18.93 -30.67 24.48
N ILE A 38 19.21 -29.38 24.72
CA ILE A 38 19.61 -28.45 23.65
C ILE A 38 20.88 -28.98 22.96
N GLN A 39 21.89 -29.40 23.72
CA GLN A 39 23.12 -29.96 23.17
C GLN A 39 22.87 -31.25 22.38
N PHE A 40 22.00 -32.12 22.90
CA PHE A 40 21.63 -33.38 22.23
C PHE A 40 20.92 -33.15 20.89
N PHE A 41 19.88 -32.31 20.84
CA PHE A 41 19.10 -32.09 19.62
C PHE A 41 19.82 -31.23 18.58
N THR A 42 20.70 -30.33 19.02
CA THR A 42 21.45 -29.46 18.10
C THR A 42 22.79 -30.05 17.66
N GLY A 43 23.33 -31.01 18.42
CA GLY A 43 24.66 -31.58 18.21
C GLY A 43 25.79 -30.58 18.50
N GLN A 44 25.51 -29.51 19.24
CA GLN A 44 26.45 -28.42 19.52
C GLN A 44 26.55 -28.20 21.03
N ASN A 45 27.75 -27.84 21.51
CA ASN A 45 27.99 -27.58 22.92
C ASN A 45 27.57 -26.14 23.31
N TYR A 46 26.27 -25.91 23.46
CA TYR A 46 25.71 -24.64 23.91
C TYR A 46 25.62 -24.57 25.43
N LYS A 47 25.90 -23.40 26.00
CA LYS A 47 25.63 -23.07 27.40
C LYS A 47 24.28 -22.34 27.49
N LEU A 48 23.38 -22.80 28.34
CA LEU A 48 22.10 -22.14 28.58
C LEU A 48 22.31 -20.98 29.56
N GLU A 49 22.02 -19.76 29.13
CA GLU A 49 22.19 -18.57 29.97
C GLU A 49 20.93 -18.22 30.77
N GLU A 50 19.75 -18.28 30.14
CA GLU A 50 18.46 -17.99 30.77
C GLU A 50 17.33 -18.67 29.97
N THR A 51 16.27 -19.07 30.66
CA THR A 51 15.02 -19.53 30.03
C THR A 51 14.04 -18.37 29.93
N MET A 52 13.56 -18.08 28.72
CA MET A 52 12.57 -17.02 28.48
C MET A 52 11.19 -17.61 28.18
N THR A 53 10.19 -17.22 28.98
CA THR A 53 8.78 -17.46 28.65
C THR A 53 8.24 -16.30 27.84
N ILE A 54 7.95 -16.54 26.56
CA ILE A 54 7.33 -15.55 25.68
C ILE A 54 5.83 -15.87 25.60
N GLU A 55 4.99 -15.04 26.21
CA GLU A 55 3.55 -15.08 25.98
C GLU A 55 3.22 -14.29 24.70
N PHE A 56 2.59 -14.97 23.74
CA PHE A 56 2.14 -14.30 22.52
C PHE A 56 0.80 -13.60 22.80
N PRO A 57 0.74 -12.25 22.71
CA PRO A 57 -0.54 -11.56 22.81
C PRO A 57 -1.47 -12.06 21.69
N LYS A 58 -2.72 -12.42 22.03
CA LYS A 58 -3.80 -12.61 21.05
C LYS A 58 -4.08 -11.25 20.40
N THR A 59 -3.31 -10.92 19.36
CA THR A 59 -3.17 -9.55 18.90
C THR A 59 -4.26 -9.18 17.90
N GLU A 60 -4.94 -8.08 18.24
CA GLU A 60 -5.51 -7.01 17.41
C GLU A 60 -6.11 -7.32 16.03
N ASN A 61 -7.34 -6.82 15.85
CA ASN A 61 -7.98 -6.63 14.55
C ASN A 61 -7.18 -5.67 13.67
N ARG A 62 -6.10 -6.13 13.05
CA ARG A 62 -5.42 -5.40 11.97
C ARG A 62 -5.85 -6.00 10.64
N ARG A 63 -6.48 -5.15 9.82
CA ARG A 63 -6.91 -5.50 8.47
C ARG A 63 -5.70 -5.45 7.55
N ALA A 64 -5.40 -6.54 6.86
CA ALA A 64 -4.45 -6.55 5.75
C ALA A 64 -4.98 -5.67 4.60
N ASP A 65 -4.09 -5.03 3.83
CA ASP A 65 -4.49 -4.14 2.74
C ASP A 65 -5.25 -4.89 1.64
N GLY A 66 -4.78 -6.09 1.28
CA GLY A 66 -5.46 -6.96 0.33
C GLY A 66 -5.20 -8.45 0.58
N VAL A 67 -6.25 -9.26 0.66
CA VAL A 67 -6.18 -10.72 0.75
C VAL A 67 -7.14 -11.32 -0.26
N PHE A 68 -6.61 -12.05 -1.23
CA PHE A 68 -7.35 -12.54 -2.39
C PHE A 68 -7.18 -14.05 -2.54
N LEU A 69 -8.27 -14.79 -2.73
CA LEU A 69 -8.19 -16.17 -3.22
C LEU A 69 -7.93 -16.12 -4.73
N ILE A 70 -6.88 -16.82 -5.18
CA ILE A 70 -6.45 -16.84 -6.58
C ILE A 70 -6.23 -18.27 -7.06
N SER A 71 -6.40 -18.51 -8.36
CA SER A 71 -6.06 -19.77 -9.00
C SER A 71 -4.72 -19.64 -9.72
N SER A 72 -3.78 -20.54 -9.43
CA SER A 72 -2.49 -20.62 -10.10
C SER A 72 -2.38 -21.92 -10.91
N THR A 73 -1.31 -22.07 -11.69
CA THR A 73 -0.99 -23.34 -12.37
C THR A 73 -0.76 -24.50 -11.39
N GLU A 74 -0.45 -24.22 -10.13
CA GLU A 74 -0.19 -25.22 -9.08
C GLU A 74 -1.42 -25.48 -8.19
N GLY A 75 -2.53 -24.77 -8.41
CA GLY A 75 -3.77 -24.90 -7.64
C GLY A 75 -4.24 -23.59 -6.99
N GLU A 76 -5.25 -23.69 -6.14
CA GLU A 76 -5.76 -22.56 -5.36
C GLU A 76 -4.75 -22.09 -4.32
N MET A 77 -4.60 -20.78 -4.20
CA MET A 77 -3.73 -20.16 -3.21
C MET A 77 -4.27 -18.80 -2.78
N VAL A 78 -3.76 -18.26 -1.68
CA VAL A 78 -4.09 -16.91 -1.23
C VAL A 78 -2.96 -15.95 -1.60
N CYS A 79 -3.29 -14.82 -2.22
CA CYS A 79 -2.37 -13.71 -2.44
C CYS A 79 -2.63 -12.63 -1.39
N HIS A 80 -1.63 -12.32 -0.59
CA HIS A 80 -1.66 -11.25 0.40
C HIS A 80 -0.74 -10.11 -0.05
N ILE A 81 -1.30 -8.90 -0.11
CA ILE A 81 -0.66 -7.69 -0.61
C ILE A 81 -0.62 -6.64 0.49
N GLU A 82 0.52 -5.98 0.68
CA GLU A 82 0.69 -4.79 1.55
C GLU A 82 1.35 -3.64 0.80
N PHE A 83 0.81 -2.43 0.99
CA PHE A 83 1.34 -1.19 0.44
C PHE A 83 2.08 -0.42 1.54
N GLN A 84 3.31 0.02 1.26
CA GLN A 84 4.11 0.77 2.23
C GLN A 84 4.33 2.20 1.73
N SER A 85 3.84 3.20 2.47
CA SER A 85 4.13 4.62 2.18
C SER A 85 5.60 4.98 2.45
N SER A 86 6.27 4.23 3.33
CA SER A 86 7.70 4.34 3.62
C SER A 86 8.28 2.95 3.84
N ASN A 87 9.60 2.80 3.67
CA ASN A 87 10.29 1.52 3.85
C ASN A 87 10.37 1.16 5.35
N ASP A 88 9.36 0.46 5.86
CA ASP A 88 9.27 0.00 7.25
C ASP A 88 9.84 -1.41 7.39
N SER A 89 10.95 -1.53 8.13
CA SER A 89 11.65 -2.78 8.37
C SER A 89 10.86 -3.83 9.15
N THR A 90 9.75 -3.45 9.80
CA THR A 90 8.91 -4.37 10.57
C THR A 90 7.88 -5.11 9.69
N ILE A 91 7.63 -4.65 8.47
CA ILE A 91 6.59 -5.20 7.59
C ILE A 91 6.83 -6.67 7.21
N PRO A 92 8.07 -7.14 6.92
CA PRO A 92 8.29 -8.57 6.66
C PRO A 92 7.80 -9.48 7.80
N TYR A 93 8.00 -9.09 9.05
CA TYR A 93 7.53 -9.86 10.22
C TYR A 93 6.00 -9.87 10.32
N ARG A 94 5.35 -8.74 10.00
CA ARG A 94 3.88 -8.66 9.95
C ARG A 94 3.31 -9.52 8.83
N MET A 95 3.91 -9.48 7.63
CA MET A 95 3.49 -10.30 6.50
C MET A 95 3.63 -11.79 6.80
N LEU A 96 4.73 -12.21 7.45
CA LEU A 96 4.88 -13.61 7.88
C LEU A 96 3.83 -14.02 8.91
N ARG A 97 3.51 -13.15 9.87
CA ARG A 97 2.42 -13.39 10.83
C ARG A 97 1.08 -13.57 10.14
N TYR A 98 0.74 -12.68 9.20
CA TYR A 98 -0.49 -12.78 8.42
C TYR A 98 -0.50 -14.04 7.54
N ALA A 99 0.61 -14.38 6.90
CA ALA A 99 0.73 -15.62 6.12
C ALA A 99 0.38 -16.84 6.96
N LEU A 100 0.93 -16.91 8.18
CA LEU A 100 0.67 -18.00 9.11
C LEU A 100 -0.80 -18.04 9.51
N GLU A 101 -1.38 -16.92 9.92
CA GLU A 101 -2.79 -16.84 10.30
C GLU A 101 -3.75 -17.19 9.15
N ILE A 102 -3.46 -16.72 7.94
CA ILE A 102 -4.26 -17.01 6.75
C ILE A 102 -4.16 -18.50 6.42
N HIS A 103 -2.94 -19.06 6.42
CA HIS A 103 -2.73 -20.47 6.15
C HIS A 103 -3.40 -21.36 7.21
N GLN A 104 -3.34 -20.99 8.48
CA GLN A 104 -4.05 -21.71 9.55
C GLN A 104 -5.57 -21.74 9.36
N ARG A 105 -6.15 -20.68 8.78
CA ARG A 105 -7.61 -20.59 8.56
C ARG A 105 -8.07 -21.20 7.24
N LYS A 106 -7.21 -21.23 6.22
CA LYS A 106 -7.57 -21.62 4.84
C LYS A 106 -6.93 -22.92 4.38
N GLU A 107 -5.86 -23.36 5.03
CA GLU A 107 -5.03 -24.51 4.64
C GLU A 107 -4.50 -24.42 3.19
N LEU A 108 -4.45 -23.21 2.63
CA LEU A 108 -3.99 -22.93 1.27
C LEU A 108 -2.61 -22.27 1.28
N PRO A 109 -1.76 -22.53 0.28
CA PRO A 109 -0.51 -21.80 0.11
C PRO A 109 -0.74 -20.29 0.09
N VAL A 110 0.19 -19.52 0.65
CA VAL A 110 0.09 -18.05 0.69
C VAL A 110 1.27 -17.43 -0.06
N CYS A 111 0.96 -16.64 -1.08
CA CYS A 111 1.93 -15.76 -1.75
C CYS A 111 1.89 -14.38 -1.10
N LEU A 112 3.07 -13.86 -0.78
CA LEU A 112 3.27 -12.55 -0.17
C LEU A 112 3.81 -11.56 -1.19
N ALA A 113 3.10 -10.44 -1.38
CA ALA A 113 3.53 -9.34 -2.23
C ALA A 113 3.58 -8.02 -1.44
N GLY A 114 4.70 -7.33 -1.51
CA GLY A 114 4.87 -6.01 -0.89
C GLY A 114 5.25 -4.98 -1.94
N ILE A 115 4.59 -3.82 -1.93
CA ILE A 115 4.94 -2.68 -2.78
C ILE A 115 5.38 -1.54 -1.88
N VAL A 116 6.65 -1.15 -1.99
CA VAL A 116 7.16 0.06 -1.35
C VAL A 116 6.86 1.24 -2.27
N HIS A 117 6.40 2.36 -1.70
CA HIS A 117 6.16 3.60 -2.41
C HIS A 117 7.48 4.16 -2.96
N GLU A 118 7.78 3.79 -4.20
CA GLU A 118 8.91 4.28 -4.98
C GLU A 118 8.36 4.87 -6.27
N ASP A 119 8.68 6.14 -6.57
CA ASP A 119 8.14 6.84 -7.75
C ASP A 119 8.34 6.06 -9.06
N SER A 120 9.45 5.32 -9.18
CA SER A 120 9.76 4.49 -10.35
C SER A 120 8.80 3.29 -10.50
N LEU A 121 8.37 2.70 -9.39
CA LEU A 121 7.42 1.59 -9.36
C LEU A 121 5.99 2.09 -9.55
N VAL A 122 5.64 3.22 -8.92
CA VAL A 122 4.35 3.89 -9.09
C VAL A 122 4.11 4.16 -10.58
N LYS A 123 5.09 4.76 -11.28
CA LYS A 123 5.01 4.99 -12.74
C LYS A 123 4.79 3.71 -13.55
N LYS A 124 5.44 2.60 -13.18
CA LYS A 124 5.25 1.30 -13.86
C LYS A 124 3.85 0.72 -13.63
N VAL A 125 3.36 0.78 -12.39
CA VAL A 125 1.99 0.35 -12.06
C VAL A 125 0.97 1.18 -12.84
N PHE A 126 1.11 2.51 -12.85
CA PHE A 126 0.25 3.38 -13.64
C PHE A 126 0.28 3.04 -15.13
N ALA A 127 1.46 2.78 -15.71
CA ALA A 127 1.58 2.40 -17.11
C ALA A 127 0.90 1.05 -17.43
N GLU A 128 0.95 0.07 -16.53
CA GLU A 128 0.25 -1.20 -16.72
C GLU A 128 -1.27 -1.04 -16.55
N VAL A 129 -1.72 -0.26 -15.56
CA VAL A 129 -3.14 0.06 -15.41
C VAL A 129 -3.68 0.76 -16.66
N ASP A 130 -2.94 1.72 -17.22
CA ASP A 130 -3.33 2.42 -18.46
C ASP A 130 -3.53 1.45 -19.63
N LYS A 131 -2.65 0.46 -19.79
CA LYS A 131 -2.81 -0.60 -20.81
C LYS A 131 -4.02 -1.49 -20.56
N MET A 132 -4.33 -1.79 -19.30
CA MET A 132 -5.38 -2.75 -18.94
C MET A 132 -6.79 -2.16 -19.06
N ILE A 133 -6.97 -0.89 -18.69
CA ILE A 133 -8.31 -0.27 -18.60
C ILE A 133 -8.48 0.97 -19.48
N ASN A 134 -7.49 1.28 -20.34
CA ASN A 134 -7.44 2.48 -21.18
C ASN A 134 -7.91 3.72 -20.39
N LEU A 135 -7.06 4.23 -19.49
CA LEU A 135 -7.49 5.26 -18.53
C LEU A 135 -8.03 6.51 -19.23
N GLN A 136 -7.60 6.78 -20.47
CA GLN A 136 -8.09 7.89 -21.29
C GLN A 136 -9.59 7.78 -21.65
N GLU A 137 -10.16 6.57 -21.65
CA GLU A 137 -11.59 6.36 -21.90
C GLU A 137 -12.44 6.56 -20.63
N SER A 138 -11.84 6.38 -19.44
CA SER A 138 -12.52 6.59 -18.16
C SER A 138 -12.98 8.04 -18.02
N SER A 139 -14.30 8.24 -17.89
CA SER A 139 -14.88 9.56 -17.65
C SER A 139 -14.38 10.17 -16.33
N THR A 140 -14.22 9.35 -15.30
CA THR A 140 -13.66 9.78 -14.01
C THR A 140 -12.22 10.24 -14.13
N TYR A 141 -11.37 9.48 -14.84
CA TYR A 141 -9.97 9.87 -15.01
C TYR A 141 -9.83 11.16 -15.83
N ARG A 142 -10.57 11.28 -16.94
CA ARG A 142 -10.61 12.52 -17.73
C ARG A 142 -11.04 13.72 -16.90
N ARG A 143 -12.01 13.55 -15.98
CA ARG A 143 -12.42 14.60 -15.06
C ARG A 143 -11.28 15.01 -14.11
N ILE A 144 -10.59 14.05 -13.49
CA ILE A 144 -9.44 14.33 -12.60
C ILE A 144 -8.38 15.15 -13.34
N ILE A 145 -8.05 14.78 -14.57
CA ILE A 145 -7.09 15.53 -15.39
C ILE A 145 -7.62 16.92 -15.75
N LYS A 146 -8.91 17.06 -16.10
CA LYS A 146 -9.51 18.37 -16.42
C LYS A 146 -9.49 19.30 -15.20
N GLU A 147 -9.80 18.81 -14.00
CA GLU A 147 -9.71 19.57 -12.75
C GLU A 147 -8.26 20.01 -12.46
N GLY A 148 -7.28 19.10 -12.54
CA GLY A 148 -5.87 19.46 -12.31
C GLY A 148 -5.33 20.48 -13.33
N LYS A 149 -5.79 20.42 -14.58
CA LYS A 149 -5.48 21.45 -15.58
C LYS A 149 -6.16 22.79 -15.28
N LYS A 150 -7.41 22.76 -14.81
CA LYS A 150 -8.17 23.95 -14.41
C LYS A 150 -7.44 24.66 -13.26
N GLU A 151 -7.07 23.95 -12.21
CA GLU A 151 -6.33 24.51 -11.06
C GLU A 151 -5.04 25.20 -11.51
N ALA A 152 -4.21 24.50 -12.29
CA ALA A 152 -2.97 25.08 -12.81
C ALA A 152 -3.19 26.30 -13.70
N LEU A 153 -4.21 26.27 -14.57
CA LEU A 153 -4.54 27.40 -15.44
C LEU A 153 -5.06 28.59 -14.64
N THR A 154 -5.91 28.37 -13.63
CA THR A 154 -6.40 29.41 -12.72
C THR A 154 -5.25 30.11 -12.00
N GLU A 155 -4.32 29.35 -11.41
CA GLU A 155 -3.16 29.91 -10.70
C GLU A 155 -2.31 30.80 -11.61
N ILE A 156 -1.99 30.29 -12.81
CA ILE A 156 -1.18 31.03 -13.80
C ILE A 156 -1.93 32.27 -14.29
N LEU A 157 -3.23 32.15 -14.59
CA LEU A 157 -4.03 33.24 -15.10
C LEU A 157 -4.16 34.37 -14.06
N LEU A 158 -4.45 34.03 -12.80
CA LEU A 158 -4.49 35.00 -11.70
C LEU A 158 -3.15 35.70 -11.52
N HIS A 159 -2.04 34.95 -11.60
CA HIS A 159 -0.71 35.54 -11.55
C HIS A 159 -0.50 36.56 -12.68
N GLN A 160 -0.79 36.19 -13.93
CA GLN A 160 -0.60 37.07 -15.09
C GLN A 160 -1.50 38.31 -15.06
N LEU A 161 -2.76 38.16 -14.66
CA LEU A 161 -3.68 39.29 -14.54
C LEU A 161 -3.22 40.25 -13.43
N ASN A 162 -2.73 39.73 -12.30
CA ASN A 162 -2.15 40.56 -11.25
C ASN A 162 -0.87 41.30 -11.70
N VAL A 163 -0.04 40.66 -12.53
CA VAL A 163 1.13 41.31 -13.13
C VAL A 163 0.71 42.42 -14.10
N LYS A 164 -0.36 42.20 -14.88
CA LYS A 164 -0.82 43.16 -15.90
C LYS A 164 -1.57 44.35 -15.32
N PHE A 165 -2.49 44.12 -14.39
CA PHE A 165 -3.40 45.14 -13.88
C PHE A 165 -3.09 45.60 -12.44
N GLY A 166 -2.09 45.00 -11.80
CA GLY A 166 -1.90 45.11 -10.35
C GLY A 166 -2.87 44.18 -9.61
N LYS A 167 -2.90 44.30 -8.27
CA LYS A 167 -3.70 43.41 -7.43
C LYS A 167 -5.18 43.48 -7.81
N LEU A 168 -5.73 42.37 -8.30
CA LEU A 168 -7.14 42.25 -8.63
C LEU A 168 -8.02 42.32 -7.36
N PRO A 169 -9.22 42.92 -7.46
CA PRO A 169 -10.24 42.80 -6.42
C PRO A 169 -10.61 41.33 -6.16
N GLU A 170 -10.89 41.00 -4.90
CA GLU A 170 -11.22 39.64 -4.45
C GLU A 170 -12.45 39.06 -5.17
N SER A 171 -13.40 39.92 -5.55
CA SER A 171 -14.57 39.53 -6.36
C SER A 171 -14.18 38.88 -7.69
N TYR A 172 -13.16 39.42 -8.38
CA TYR A 172 -12.66 38.88 -9.64
C TYR A 172 -11.92 37.57 -9.43
N VAL A 173 -11.14 37.47 -8.35
CA VAL A 173 -10.41 36.24 -8.01
C VAL A 173 -11.40 35.10 -7.80
N GLU A 174 -12.43 35.31 -6.98
CA GLU A 174 -13.46 34.29 -6.73
C GLU A 174 -14.22 33.89 -8.00
N GLN A 175 -14.55 34.87 -8.85
CA GLN A 175 -15.25 34.60 -10.11
C GLN A 175 -14.39 33.75 -11.04
N ILE A 176 -13.09 34.03 -11.14
CA ILE A 176 -12.14 33.27 -11.96
C ILE A 176 -11.98 31.85 -11.41
N GLU A 177 -11.83 31.66 -10.10
CA GLU A 177 -11.70 30.33 -9.49
C GLU A 177 -12.93 29.44 -9.73
N LYS A 178 -14.12 30.04 -9.81
CA LYS A 178 -15.39 29.35 -10.06
C LYS A 178 -15.62 29.02 -11.53
N GLN A 179 -14.91 29.65 -12.49
CA GLN A 179 -15.13 29.38 -13.91
C GLN A 179 -14.70 27.98 -14.33
N ASP A 180 -15.31 27.47 -15.39
CA ASP A 180 -14.90 26.22 -16.02
C ASP A 180 -13.61 26.41 -16.84
N TYR A 181 -12.86 25.31 -17.01
CA TYR A 181 -11.60 25.29 -17.78
C TYR A 181 -11.71 25.99 -19.14
N ASP A 182 -12.82 25.76 -19.85
CA ASP A 182 -13.01 26.26 -21.22
C ASP A 182 -13.13 27.79 -21.25
N VAL A 183 -13.70 28.41 -20.20
CA VAL A 183 -13.78 29.87 -20.07
C VAL A 183 -12.42 30.45 -19.71
N LEU A 184 -11.69 29.82 -18.78
CA LEU A 184 -10.35 30.23 -18.39
C LEU A 184 -9.37 30.21 -19.56
N GLU A 185 -9.47 29.21 -20.43
CA GLU A 185 -8.64 29.09 -21.63
C GLU A 185 -8.90 30.24 -22.62
N VAL A 186 -10.16 30.65 -22.77
CA VAL A 186 -10.54 31.82 -23.58
C VAL A 186 -9.95 33.11 -23.00
N ILE A 187 -10.05 33.32 -21.68
CA ILE A 187 -9.48 34.49 -21.02
C ILE A 187 -7.95 34.51 -21.20
N ALA A 188 -7.28 33.37 -20.98
CA ALA A 188 -5.83 33.24 -21.16
C ALA A 188 -5.40 33.56 -22.60
N GLY A 189 -6.14 33.08 -23.61
CA GLY A 189 -5.84 33.36 -25.01
C GLY A 189 -6.00 34.83 -25.41
N ARG A 190 -6.83 35.58 -24.69
CA ARG A 190 -7.11 37.00 -24.95
C ARG A 190 -6.49 37.95 -23.95
N ILE A 191 -5.65 37.45 -23.04
CA ILE A 191 -5.10 38.25 -21.93
C ILE A 191 -4.37 39.51 -22.41
N PHE A 192 -3.73 39.46 -23.58
CA PHE A 192 -3.01 40.60 -24.16
C PHE A 192 -3.96 41.66 -24.75
N GLU A 193 -5.19 41.30 -25.10
CA GLU A 193 -6.22 42.19 -25.65
C GLU A 193 -7.03 42.91 -24.55
N LEU A 194 -6.88 42.52 -23.29
CA LEU A 194 -7.55 43.16 -22.15
C LEU A 194 -6.77 44.42 -21.75
N ASP A 195 -7.41 45.59 -21.70
CA ASP A 195 -6.75 46.85 -21.35
C ASP A 195 -6.92 47.20 -19.87
N LYS A 196 -8.00 46.69 -19.25
CA LYS A 196 -8.35 46.92 -17.84
C LYS A 196 -9.10 45.73 -17.23
N PRO A 197 -9.16 45.60 -15.88
CA PRO A 197 -9.86 44.49 -15.22
C PRO A 197 -11.31 44.32 -15.64
N GLU A 198 -12.04 45.40 -15.90
CA GLU A 198 -13.45 45.37 -16.30
C GLU A 198 -13.68 44.71 -17.67
N ASP A 199 -12.64 44.53 -18.49
CA ASP A 199 -12.76 43.74 -19.72
C ASP A 199 -13.01 42.25 -19.45
N LEU A 200 -12.72 41.78 -18.22
CA LEU A 200 -13.03 40.43 -17.76
C LEU A 200 -14.53 40.19 -17.56
N ASP A 201 -15.33 41.23 -17.34
CA ASP A 201 -16.78 41.14 -17.14
C ASP A 201 -17.51 40.47 -18.32
N LYS A 202 -16.89 40.48 -19.51
CA LYS A 202 -17.39 39.81 -20.72
C LYS A 202 -17.32 38.28 -20.64
N TYR A 203 -16.53 37.75 -19.69
CA TYR A 203 -16.23 36.32 -19.53
C TYR A 203 -16.67 35.79 -18.17
N LEU A 204 -16.71 36.66 -17.16
CA LEU A 204 -17.08 36.34 -15.79
C LEU A 204 -18.56 36.72 -15.59
N ASN A 205 -19.44 35.72 -15.70
CA ASN A 205 -20.86 35.86 -15.35
C ASN A 205 -21.07 35.86 -13.83
#